data_AF-A0A1S0TMZ6-F1
#
_entry.id   AF-A0A1S0TMZ6-F1
#
_cell.length_a   1.000
_cell.length_b   1.000
_cell.length_c   1.000
_cell.angle_alpha   90.00
_cell.angle_beta   90.00
_cell.angle_gamma   90.00
#
_symmetry.space_group_name_H-M   'P 1'
#
loop_
_entity.id
_entity.type
_entity.pdbx_description
1 polymer ?
#
loop_
_entity_poly.entity_id
_entity_poly.type
_entity_poly.pdbx_seq_one_letter_code
_entity_poly.pdbx_strand_id
1 'polypeptide(L)'
;MRCMRILHPSSAGFMYNTRHSYRVRFLRDFNKQEEPKLRTVPTKWKGRVQWWREPIYIAPHVNILQKGIDFTYKDGRPVYVTSLDELRRKKEQIELGKQIVKLLGEVNEAEEMYKQQLEAEKQENERSLAMAPIPKGTQEIS
;
A
#
# COMPACT_ATOMS: atom_id res chain seq x y z
N MET A 1 1.34 51.60 42.79
CA MET A 1 1.28 50.87 41.50
C MET A 1 2.45 49.88 41.42
N ARG A 2 2.18 48.58 41.57
CA ARG A 2 3.17 47.51 41.42
C ARG A 2 2.65 46.55 40.35
N CYS A 3 3.37 46.45 39.25
CA CYS A 3 3.07 45.59 38.11
C CYS A 3 3.36 44.12 38.51
N MET A 4 2.33 43.28 38.56
CA MET A 4 2.51 41.82 38.68
C MET A 4 2.91 41.27 37.30
N ARG A 5 4.12 40.72 37.21
CA ARG A 5 4.57 39.95 36.05
C ARG A 5 3.87 38.58 36.07
N ILE A 6 3.00 38.34 35.10
CA ILE A 6 2.46 37.01 34.83
C ILE A 6 3.53 36.26 34.03
N LEU A 7 4.17 35.29 34.70
CA LEU A 7 5.07 34.33 34.07
C LEU A 7 4.30 33.54 33.01
N HIS A 8 4.75 33.60 31.75
CA HIS A 8 4.25 32.72 30.70
C HIS A 8 4.67 31.28 31.02
N PRO A 9 3.76 30.29 31.02
CA PRO A 9 4.16 28.90 31.13
C PRO A 9 4.96 28.52 29.88
N SER A 10 6.20 28.10 30.14
CA SER A 10 7.11 27.38 29.26
C SER A 10 6.34 26.56 28.22
N SER A 11 6.69 26.74 26.94
CA SER A 11 6.28 25.89 25.84
C SER A 11 6.68 24.44 26.11
N ALA A 12 5.81 23.70 26.79
CA ALA A 12 5.92 22.27 26.96
C ALA A 12 5.82 21.68 25.56
N GLY A 13 6.97 21.26 25.01
CA GLY A 13 7.03 20.52 23.78
C GLY A 13 6.09 19.33 23.89
N PHE A 14 5.01 19.36 23.11
CA PHE A 14 4.15 18.21 22.92
C PHE A 14 5.03 17.10 22.36
N MET A 15 5.36 16.12 23.20
CA MET A 15 5.96 14.86 22.77
C MET A 15 4.91 14.13 21.94
N TYR A 16 4.80 14.47 20.65
CA TYR A 16 4.00 13.69 19.72
C TYR A 16 4.63 12.30 19.63
N ASN A 17 3.87 11.32 20.11
CA ASN A 17 4.15 9.90 20.00
C ASN A 17 4.51 9.58 18.54
N THR A 18 5.77 9.23 18.29
CA THR A 18 6.38 9.13 16.95
C THR A 18 5.56 8.29 15.98
N ARG A 19 4.87 7.25 16.49
CA ARG A 19 4.00 6.35 15.72
C ARG A 19 2.84 7.06 14.99
N HIS A 20 2.25 8.11 15.55
CA HIS A 20 1.09 8.78 14.92
C HIS A 20 1.50 9.70 13.76
N SER A 21 2.73 10.23 13.80
CA SER A 21 3.24 11.14 12.77
C SER A 21 3.58 10.46 11.44
N TYR A 22 3.86 9.14 11.46
CA TYR A 22 4.23 8.38 10.26
C TYR A 22 3.03 8.09 9.37
N ARG A 23 1.89 7.70 9.96
CA ARG A 23 0.66 7.38 9.20
C ARG A 23 0.15 8.59 8.43
N VAL A 24 0.17 9.76 9.05
CA VAL A 24 -0.29 11.01 8.43
C VAL A 24 0.64 11.46 7.30
N ARG A 25 1.96 11.29 7.45
CA ARG A 25 2.93 11.64 6.40
C ARG A 25 2.88 10.69 5.20
N PHE A 26 2.82 9.39 5.44
CA PHE A 26 2.70 8.38 4.39
C PHE A 26 1.48 8.60 3.49
N LEU A 27 0.31 8.85 4.10
CA LEU A 27 -0.92 9.14 3.35
C LEU A 27 -0.85 10.46 2.57
N ARG A 28 -0.12 11.45 3.09
CA ARG A 28 0.08 12.75 2.43
C ARG A 28 1.00 12.64 1.21
N ASP A 29 1.97 11.72 1.24
CA ASP A 29 2.86 11.46 0.11
C ASP A 29 2.22 10.55 -0.95
N PHE A 30 1.32 9.64 -0.56
CA PHE A 30 0.54 8.80 -1.49
C PHE A 30 -0.49 9.60 -2.31
N ASN A 31 -0.99 10.71 -1.77
CA ASN A 31 -1.98 11.57 -2.43
C ASN A 31 -1.39 12.63 -3.38
N LYS A 32 -0.06 12.66 -3.56
CA LYS A 32 0.57 13.56 -4.54
C LYS A 32 0.51 12.90 -5.92
N GLN A 33 -0.04 13.60 -6.91
CA GLN A 33 -0.10 13.16 -8.32
C GLN A 33 1.27 13.13 -9.04
N GLU A 34 2.37 13.28 -8.30
CA GLU A 34 3.72 13.20 -8.87
C GLU A 34 4.13 11.73 -8.96
N GLU A 35 4.76 11.33 -10.08
CA GLU A 35 5.32 9.98 -10.20
C GLU A 35 6.19 9.67 -8.98
N PRO A 36 6.05 8.48 -8.38
CA PRO A 36 6.85 8.12 -7.21
C PRO A 36 8.31 8.10 -7.63
N LYS A 37 9.05 9.16 -7.29
CA LYS A 37 10.50 9.22 -7.47
C LYS A 37 11.10 8.06 -6.69
N LEU A 38 11.44 6.98 -7.40
CA LEU A 38 12.12 5.83 -6.82
C LEU A 38 13.39 6.36 -6.17
N ARG A 39 13.45 6.30 -4.84
CA ARG A 39 14.61 6.78 -4.07
C ARG A 39 15.80 5.92 -4.48
N THR A 40 16.72 6.48 -5.24
CA THR A 40 17.91 5.77 -5.74
C THR A 40 18.77 5.31 -4.57
N VAL A 41 19.13 4.03 -4.54
CA VAL A 41 20.06 3.46 -3.57
C VAL A 41 21.39 4.23 -3.66
N PRO A 42 21.95 4.74 -2.56
CA PRO A 42 23.24 5.40 -2.59
C PRO A 42 24.31 4.41 -3.10
N THR A 43 25.00 4.77 -4.17
CA THR A 43 26.03 3.94 -4.84
C THR A 43 27.25 3.63 -3.97
N LYS A 44 27.39 4.29 -2.82
CA LYS A 44 28.48 4.07 -1.85
C LYS A 44 27.92 4.07 -0.44
N TRP A 45 27.67 2.89 0.13
CA TRP A 45 27.41 2.73 1.55
C TRP A 45 28.74 2.83 2.30
N LYS A 46 29.07 4.01 2.82
CA LYS A 46 30.20 4.20 3.75
C LYS A 46 29.67 4.66 5.11
N GLY A 47 29.74 3.81 6.14
CA GLY A 47 29.52 4.18 7.55
C GLY A 47 28.63 3.23 8.37
N ARG A 48 28.62 3.44 9.70
CA ARG A 48 27.68 2.78 10.65
C ARG A 48 26.25 3.29 10.45
N VAL A 49 25.28 2.44 10.77
CA VAL A 49 23.83 2.70 10.70
C VAL A 49 23.51 4.07 11.33
N GLN A 50 22.98 5.00 10.52
CA GLN A 50 22.54 6.31 10.98
C GLN A 50 21.05 6.23 11.31
N TRP A 51 20.73 6.07 12.60
CA TRP A 51 19.37 5.88 13.11
C TRP A 51 18.42 7.07 12.90
N TRP A 52 18.96 8.26 12.59
CA TRP A 52 18.20 9.46 12.24
C TRP A 52 17.93 9.61 10.74
N ARG A 53 18.54 8.77 9.89
CA ARG A 53 18.18 8.71 8.47
C ARG A 53 16.94 7.83 8.31
N GLU A 54 16.02 8.26 7.46
CA GLU A 54 14.86 7.45 7.12
C GLU A 54 15.35 6.07 6.66
N PRO A 55 14.89 4.96 7.29
CA PRO A 55 15.29 3.64 6.87
C PRO A 55 14.79 3.46 5.44
N ILE A 56 15.72 3.37 4.50
CA ILE A 56 15.39 2.85 3.17
C ILE A 56 14.98 1.41 3.42
N TYR A 57 13.71 1.08 3.18
CA TYR A 57 13.22 -0.28 3.30
C TYR A 57 13.92 -1.13 2.24
N ILE A 58 15.04 -1.73 2.64
CA ILE A 58 15.66 -2.81 1.89
C ILE A 58 14.81 -4.02 2.28
N ALA A 59 13.86 -4.39 1.41
CA ALA A 59 13.07 -5.62 1.52
C ALA A 59 13.98 -6.77 1.99
N PRO A 60 13.47 -7.72 2.82
CA PRO A 60 14.30 -8.63 3.61
C PRO A 60 15.44 -9.15 2.74
N HIS A 61 16.65 -8.67 3.04
CA HIS A 61 17.82 -8.91 2.23
C HIS A 61 18.11 -10.40 2.35
N VAL A 62 17.58 -11.19 1.41
CA VAL A 62 18.07 -12.53 1.17
C VAL A 62 19.56 -12.37 0.94
N ASN A 63 20.37 -12.95 1.84
CA ASN A 63 21.81 -12.79 1.76
C ASN A 63 22.26 -13.21 0.36
N ILE A 64 23.00 -12.34 -0.33
CA ILE A 64 23.46 -12.58 -1.71
C ILE A 64 24.27 -13.89 -1.75
N LEU A 65 25.01 -14.18 -0.69
CA LEU A 65 25.77 -15.43 -0.54
C LEU A 65 24.90 -16.67 -0.32
N GLN A 66 23.63 -16.50 0.04
CA GLN A 66 22.66 -17.59 0.14
C GLN A 66 21.83 -17.74 -1.14
N LYS A 67 22.14 -16.98 -2.19
CA LYS A 67 21.39 -16.96 -3.44
C LYS A 67 22.31 -17.37 -4.58
N GLY A 68 21.89 -18.37 -5.35
CA GLY A 68 22.63 -18.86 -6.50
C GLY A 68 23.41 -20.12 -6.19
N ILE A 69 24.27 -20.49 -7.13
CA ILE A 69 24.94 -21.78 -7.15
C ILE A 69 26.32 -21.63 -6.55
N ASP A 70 26.60 -22.37 -5.47
CA ASP A 70 27.89 -22.34 -4.78
C ASP A 70 28.98 -23.13 -5.52
N PHE A 71 28.60 -24.17 -6.28
CA PHE A 71 29.53 -25.03 -7.00
C PHE A 71 28.97 -25.53 -8.33
N THR A 72 29.85 -25.80 -9.29
CA THR A 72 29.48 -26.35 -10.59
C THR A 72 30.31 -27.58 -10.93
N TYR A 73 29.75 -28.47 -11.75
CA TYR A 73 30.47 -29.65 -12.22
C TYR A 73 31.56 -29.23 -13.22
N LYS A 74 32.74 -29.88 -13.16
CA LYS A 74 33.83 -29.65 -14.14
C LYS A 74 33.39 -29.93 -15.58
N ASP A 75 32.47 -30.87 -15.75
CA ASP A 75 31.88 -31.23 -17.04
C ASP A 75 30.93 -30.16 -17.61
N GLY A 76 30.64 -29.10 -16.85
CA GLY A 76 29.74 -28.02 -17.27
C GLY A 76 28.25 -28.34 -17.12
N ARG A 77 27.89 -29.42 -16.42
CA ARG A 77 26.48 -29.75 -16.16
C ARG A 77 25.81 -28.63 -15.34
N PRO A 78 24.60 -28.19 -15.72
CA PRO A 78 23.90 -27.13 -14.99
C PRO A 78 23.45 -27.66 -13.62
N VAL A 79 23.74 -26.87 -12.59
CA VAL A 79 23.21 -27.05 -11.23
C VAL A 79 22.16 -25.96 -11.02
N TYR A 80 20.94 -26.33 -10.65
CA TYR A 80 19.85 -25.35 -10.54
C TYR A 80 19.72 -24.73 -9.15
N VAL A 81 20.07 -25.49 -8.11
CA VAL A 81 20.00 -25.12 -6.69
C VAL A 81 21.04 -25.91 -5.92
N THR A 82 21.77 -25.27 -4.99
CA THR A 82 22.74 -25.94 -4.12
C THR A 82 22.22 -26.17 -2.70
N SER A 83 21.31 -25.33 -2.20
CA SER A 83 20.82 -25.38 -0.82
C SER A 83 19.34 -25.72 -0.70
N LEU A 84 18.98 -26.52 0.31
CA LEU A 84 17.57 -26.81 0.64
C LEU A 84 16.80 -25.54 1.00
N ASP A 85 17.45 -24.57 1.63
CA ASP A 85 16.84 -23.30 2.02
C ASP A 85 16.52 -22.42 0.80
N GLU A 86 17.34 -22.44 -0.25
CA GLU A 86 16.99 -21.79 -1.53
C GLU A 86 15.78 -22.48 -2.18
N LEU A 87 15.72 -23.81 -2.14
CA LEU A 87 14.58 -24.55 -2.69
C LEU A 87 13.28 -24.21 -1.95
N ARG A 88 13.32 -24.19 -0.61
CA ARG A 88 12.16 -23.81 0.24
C ARG A 88 11.70 -22.39 -0.05
N ARG A 89 12.62 -21.42 -0.09
CA ARG A 89 12.29 -20.02 -0.42
C ARG A 89 11.67 -19.88 -1.81
N LYS A 90 12.23 -20.55 -2.82
CA LYS A 90 11.66 -20.54 -4.19
C LYS A 90 10.25 -21.14 -4.19
N LYS A 91 10.03 -22.23 -3.46
CA LYS A 91 8.70 -22.84 -3.32
C LYS A 91 7.70 -21.88 -2.66
N GLU A 92 8.07 -21.27 -1.54
CA GLU A 92 7.25 -20.29 -0.83
C GLU A 92 6.89 -19.09 -1.73
N GLN A 93 7.86 -18.58 -2.51
CA GLN A 93 7.60 -17.49 -3.46
C GLN A 93 6.57 -17.86 -4.54
N ILE A 94 6.64 -19.09 -5.05
CA ILE A 94 5.67 -19.60 -6.03
C ILE A 94 4.28 -19.72 -5.40
N GLU A 95 4.20 -20.24 -4.18
CA GLU A 95 2.93 -20.38 -3.44
C GLU A 95 2.30 -19.03 -3.15
N LEU A 96 3.08 -18.06 -2.68
CA LEU A 96 2.63 -16.69 -2.47
C LEU A 96 2.16 -16.04 -3.79
N GLY A 97 2.91 -16.23 -4.89
CA GLY A 97 2.52 -15.73 -6.20
C GLY A 97 1.16 -16.28 -6.64
N LYS A 98 0.93 -17.58 -6.46
CA LYS A 98 -0.37 -18.23 -6.76
C LYS A 98 -1.50 -17.66 -5.92
N GLN A 99 -1.26 -17.46 -4.62
CA GLN A 99 -2.25 -16.88 -3.71
C GLN A 99 -2.62 -15.45 -4.12
N ILE A 100 -1.62 -14.62 -4.45
CA ILE A 100 -1.85 -13.24 -4.88
C ILE A 100 -2.71 -13.21 -6.14
N VAL A 101 -2.37 -13.99 -7.16
CA VAL A 101 -3.14 -14.04 -8.42
C VAL A 101 -4.57 -14.49 -8.17
N LYS A 102 -4.76 -15.50 -7.31
CA LYS A 102 -6.10 -15.98 -6.94
C LYS A 102 -6.93 -14.88 -6.27
N LEU A 103 -6.38 -14.21 -5.25
CA LEU A 103 -7.07 -13.14 -4.52
C LEU A 103 -7.41 -11.95 -5.42
N LEU A 104 -6.51 -11.58 -6.34
CA LEU A 104 -6.78 -10.54 -7.32
C LEU A 104 -7.93 -10.93 -8.26
N GLY A 105 -8.02 -12.19 -8.66
CA GLY A 105 -9.16 -12.72 -9.41
C GLY A 105 -10.47 -12.58 -8.65
N GLU A 106 -10.51 -13.03 -7.39
CA GLU A 106 -11.70 -12.94 -6.52
C GLU A 106 -12.16 -11.49 -6.31
N VAL A 107 -11.21 -10.55 -6.15
CA VAL A 107 -11.53 -9.12 -6.02
C VAL A 107 -12.14 -8.57 -7.31
N ASN A 108 -11.56 -8.88 -8.47
CA ASN A 108 -12.09 -8.41 -9.75
C ASN A 108 -13.50 -8.94 -10.00
N GLU A 109 -13.76 -10.22 -9.71
CA GLU A 109 -15.09 -10.82 -9.81
C GLU A 109 -16.10 -10.11 -8.88
N ALA A 110 -15.71 -9.84 -7.64
CA ALA A 110 -16.55 -9.12 -6.69
C ALA A 110 -16.87 -7.69 -7.15
N GLU A 111 -15.90 -6.98 -7.74
CA GLU A 111 -16.10 -5.65 -8.32
C GLU A 111 -17.06 -5.66 -9.52
N GLU A 112 -16.97 -6.65 -10.40
CA GLU A 112 -17.87 -6.82 -11.53
C GLU A 112 -19.30 -7.09 -11.08
N MET A 113 -19.49 -8.00 -10.13
CA MET A 113 -20.79 -8.30 -9.54
C MET A 113 -21.41 -7.06 -8.89
N TYR A 114 -20.60 -6.26 -8.18
CA TYR A 114 -21.07 -5.00 -7.57
C TYR A 114 -21.53 -3.98 -8.63
N LYS A 115 -20.78 -3.83 -9.72
CA LYS A 115 -21.18 -2.94 -10.84
C LYS A 115 -22.52 -3.38 -11.44
N GLN A 116 -22.69 -4.68 -11.68
CA GLN A 116 -23.95 -5.23 -12.22
C GLN A 116 -25.13 -4.99 -11.28
N GLN A 117 -24.95 -5.18 -9.97
CA GLN A 117 -25.99 -4.89 -8.98
C GLN A 117 -26.41 -3.41 -9.00
N LEU A 118 -25.43 -2.51 -9.09
CA LEU A 118 -25.67 -1.07 -9.12
C LEU A 118 -26.42 -0.65 -10.40
N GLU A 119 -26.10 -1.27 -11.54
CA GLU A 119 -26.83 -1.06 -12.79
C GLU A 119 -28.27 -1.60 -12.71
N ALA A 120 -28.47 -2.78 -12.12
CA ALA A 120 -29.80 -3.36 -11.93
C ALA A 120 -30.67 -2.49 -11.01
N GLU A 121 -30.11 -1.99 -9.91
CA GLU A 121 -30.81 -1.09 -8.97
C GLU A 121 -31.20 0.24 -9.65
N LYS A 122 -30.33 0.80 -10.50
CA LYS A 122 -30.66 1.98 -11.29
C LYS A 122 -31.82 1.72 -12.25
N GLN A 123 -31.78 0.61 -12.98
CA GLN A 123 -32.85 0.24 -13.90
C GLN A 123 -34.18 -0.01 -13.17
N GLU A 124 -34.15 -0.63 -12.00
CA GLU A 124 -35.35 -0.85 -11.19
C GLU A 124 -35.93 0.47 -10.69
N ASN A 125 -35.09 1.40 -10.23
CA ASN A 125 -35.51 2.74 -9.82
C ASN A 125 -36.11 3.54 -10.99
N GLU A 126 -35.52 3.46 -12.18
CA GLU A 126 -36.09 4.10 -13.38
C GLU A 126 -37.46 3.51 -13.74
N ARG A 127 -37.60 2.19 -13.66
CA ARG A 127 -38.89 1.50 -13.89
C ARG A 127 -39.93 1.89 -12.85
N SER A 128 -39.56 1.94 -11.57
CA SER A 128 -40.48 2.31 -10.49
C SER A 128 -40.94 3.77 -10.62
N LEU A 129 -40.04 4.69 -10.99
CA LEU A 129 -40.37 6.09 -11.29
C LEU A 129 -41.29 6.21 -12.52
N ALA A 130 -41.05 5.43 -13.57
CA ALA A 130 -41.88 5.43 -14.78
C ALA A 130 -43.31 4.88 -14.52
N MET A 131 -43.44 3.91 -13.61
CA MET A 131 -44.74 3.37 -13.19
C MET A 131 -45.43 4.21 -12.11
N ALA A 132 -44.72 5.14 -11.47
CA ALA A 132 -45.27 5.95 -10.40
C ALA A 132 -46.40 6.84 -10.93
N PRO A 133 -47.52 6.94 -10.20
CA PRO A 133 -48.61 7.83 -10.60
C PRO A 133 -48.15 9.29 -10.58
N ILE A 134 -48.62 10.07 -11.56
CA ILE A 134 -48.31 11.50 -11.66
C ILE A 134 -48.86 12.20 -10.39
N PRO A 135 -48.03 12.99 -9.67
CA PRO A 135 -48.50 13.71 -8.50
C PRO A 135 -49.56 14.74 -8.92
N LYS A 136 -50.70 14.75 -8.23
CA LYS A 136 -51.72 15.78 -8.43
C LYS A 136 -51.31 17.04 -7.67
N GLY A 137 -50.97 18.11 -8.40
CA GLY A 137 -50.60 19.42 -7.87
C GLY A 137 -50.28 20.43 -8.97
N THR A 138 -50.68 21.70 -8.74
CA THR A 138 -50.51 22.92 -9.56
C THR A 138 -50.22 22.73 -11.05
N GLN A 139 -51.19 22.17 -11.78
CA GLN A 139 -51.25 22.41 -13.21
C GLN A 139 -51.90 23.79 -13.38
N GLU A 140 -51.15 24.78 -13.86
CA GLU A 140 -51.75 26.06 -14.24
C GLU A 140 -52.66 25.82 -15.45
N ILE A 141 -53.96 25.95 -15.21
CA ILE A 141 -55.00 25.86 -16.23
C ILE A 141 -54.90 27.16 -17.04
N SER A 142 -54.47 27.04 -18.31
CA SER A 142 -54.43 28.14 -19.28
C SER A 142 -55.77 28.32 -19.98
#